data_AF-A0A800BW51-F1
#
_entry.id   AF-A0A800BW51-F1
#
_cell.length_a   1.000
_cell.length_b   1.000
_cell.length_c   1.000
_cell.angle_alpha   90.00
_cell.angle_beta   90.00
_cell.angle_gamma   90.00
#
_symmetry.space_group_name_H-M   'P 1'
#
loop_
_entity.id
_entity.type
_entity.pdbx_description
1 polymer ?
#
loop_
_entity_poly.entity_id
_entity_poly.type
_entity_poly.pdbx_seq_one_letter_code
_entity_poly.pdbx_strand_id
1 'polypeptide(L)'
;MSLKRRVLIFSTIAMLAMVILLMGNMLNVINTQTQLYETTAIKTGKLLVQLGQKNYVDMLYDQQFSFTRNHELKKALAQQDINSANQLLDISFKRLSASEVLTNLMVTSTSGRVLAAFPQHRKLNAATLIETVISQQIIDWDVIVDDQGKPSVALAFPLYYAQRGKPVGVVVLAKQFDMLLSTLTPPEGGGFMLRDQQGRVVFS
;
A
#
# COMPACT_ATOMS: atom_id res chain seq x y z
N MET A 1 -46.70 58.34 20.01
CA MET A 1 -46.42 56.89 20.11
C MET A 1 -46.60 56.45 21.57
N SER A 2 -47.44 55.45 21.85
CA SER A 2 -47.67 54.95 23.21
C SER A 2 -46.50 54.07 23.69
N LEU A 3 -46.21 54.09 25.00
CA LEU A 3 -45.14 53.31 25.63
C LEU A 3 -45.22 51.81 25.25
N LYS A 4 -46.44 51.28 25.21
CA LYS A 4 -46.74 49.88 24.85
C LYS A 4 -46.22 49.50 23.46
N ARG A 5 -46.31 50.41 22.48
CA ARG A 5 -45.87 50.15 21.10
C ARG A 5 -44.35 50.14 20.98
N ARG A 6 -43.64 50.96 21.77
CA ARG A 6 -42.16 50.96 21.83
C ARG A 6 -41.63 49.66 22.43
N VAL A 7 -42.23 49.21 23.54
CA VAL A 7 -41.84 47.95 24.20
C VAL A 7 -42.03 46.74 23.27
N LEU A 8 -43.16 46.67 22.55
CA LEU A 8 -43.41 45.60 21.57
C LEU A 8 -42.40 45.59 20.41
N ILE A 9 -41.99 46.76 19.92
CA ILE A 9 -40.98 46.86 18.85
C ILE A 9 -39.62 46.39 19.37
N PHE A 10 -39.22 46.81 20.56
CA PHE A 10 -37.94 46.40 21.15
C PHE A 10 -37.88 44.90 21.45
N SER A 11 -38.96 44.29 21.97
CA SER A 11 -38.99 42.84 22.22
C SER A 11 -38.91 42.04 20.92
N THR A 12 -39.59 42.48 19.86
CA THR A 12 -39.54 41.83 18.54
C THR A 12 -38.15 41.93 17.91
N ILE A 13 -37.51 43.10 18.00
CA ILE A 13 -36.13 43.30 17.52
C ILE A 13 -35.14 42.43 18.31
N ALA A 14 -35.28 42.37 19.63
CA ALA A 14 -34.42 41.53 20.48
C ALA A 14 -34.57 40.05 20.14
N MET A 15 -35.81 39.59 19.91
CA MET A 15 -36.09 38.20 19.52
C MET A 15 -35.49 37.87 18.14
N LEU A 16 -35.63 38.77 17.15
CA LEU A 16 -35.03 38.61 15.82
C LEU A 16 -33.49 38.59 15.88
N ALA A 17 -32.89 39.47 16.67
CA ALA A 17 -31.44 39.49 16.86
C ALA A 17 -30.92 38.18 17.48
N MET A 18 -31.66 37.63 18.45
CA MET A 18 -31.31 36.35 19.06
C MET A 18 -31.37 35.19 18.06
N VAL A 19 -32.39 35.15 17.20
CA VAL A 19 -32.50 34.12 16.14
C VAL A 19 -31.33 34.20 15.16
N ILE A 20 -30.94 35.41 14.73
CA ILE A 20 -29.81 35.61 13.81
C ILE A 20 -28.50 35.14 14.46
N LEU A 21 -28.27 35.46 15.73
CA LEU A 21 -27.08 35.02 16.47
C LEU A 21 -27.04 33.49 16.63
N LEU A 22 -28.18 32.87 16.95
CA LEU A 22 -28.27 31.41 17.04
C LEU A 22 -28.01 30.74 15.68
N MET A 23 -28.52 31.29 14.60
CA MET A 23 -28.31 30.77 13.25
C MET A 23 -26.85 30.91 12.80
N GLY A 24 -26.20 32.04 13.10
CA GLY A 24 -24.77 32.22 12.85
C GLY A 24 -23.90 31.24 13.63
N ASN A 25 -24.21 31.00 14.91
CA ASN A 25 -23.53 29.99 15.71
C ASN A 25 -23.77 28.58 15.18
N MET A 26 -24.99 28.25 14.76
CA MET A 26 -25.32 26.94 14.20
C MET A 26 -24.53 26.65 12.92
N LEU A 27 -24.38 27.63 12.02
CA LEU A 27 -23.57 27.48 10.81
C LEU A 27 -22.09 27.25 11.13
N ASN A 28 -21.54 27.97 12.10
CA ASN A 28 -20.16 27.76 12.54
C ASN A 28 -19.95 26.38 13.17
N VAL A 29 -20.90 25.91 13.97
CA VAL A 29 -20.87 24.57 14.58
C VAL A 29 -20.93 23.50 13.49
N ILE A 30 -21.82 23.63 12.51
CA ILE A 30 -21.94 22.69 11.39
C ILE A 30 -20.63 22.64 10.59
N ASN A 31 -20.06 23.80 10.22
CA ASN A 31 -18.80 23.86 9.46
C ASN A 31 -17.61 23.29 10.23
N THR A 32 -17.55 23.48 11.55
CA THR A 32 -16.47 22.93 12.38
C THR A 32 -16.61 21.42 12.51
N GLN A 33 -17.84 20.92 12.70
CA GLN A 33 -18.13 19.50 12.76
C GLN A 33 -17.78 18.81 11.43
N THR A 34 -18.20 19.33 10.28
CA THR A 34 -17.87 18.74 8.96
C THR A 34 -16.36 18.68 8.73
N GLN A 35 -15.62 19.75 9.04
CA GLN A 35 -14.15 19.73 8.93
C GLN A 35 -13.50 18.70 9.86
N LEU A 36 -14.00 18.54 11.09
CA LEU A 36 -13.50 17.53 12.02
C LEU A 36 -13.81 16.11 11.55
N TYR A 37 -15.00 15.87 11.00
CA TYR A 37 -15.36 14.58 10.41
C TYR A 37 -14.50 14.25 9.20
N GLU A 38 -14.30 15.20 8.28
CA GLU A 38 -13.45 15.01 7.10
C GLU A 38 -11.99 14.73 7.50
N THR A 39 -11.43 15.53 8.40
CA THR A 39 -10.05 15.34 8.86
C THR A 39 -9.86 14.05 9.64
N THR A 40 -10.86 13.63 10.42
CA THR A 40 -10.82 12.35 11.16
C THR A 40 -10.98 11.16 10.22
N ALA A 41 -11.91 11.21 9.27
CA ALA A 41 -12.10 10.17 8.27
C ALA A 41 -10.84 9.98 7.40
N ILE A 42 -10.23 11.07 6.93
CA ILE A 42 -8.99 11.03 6.15
C ILE A 42 -7.84 10.44 6.98
N LYS A 43 -7.68 10.86 8.24
CA LYS A 43 -6.62 10.34 9.13
C LYS A 43 -6.80 8.85 9.42
N THR A 44 -8.03 8.42 9.71
CA THR A 44 -8.35 7.01 9.98
C THR A 44 -8.14 6.15 8.74
N GLY A 45 -8.59 6.62 7.56
CA GLY A 45 -8.35 5.92 6.30
C GLY A 45 -6.86 5.77 5.99
N LYS A 46 -6.06 6.83 6.19
CA LYS A 46 -4.60 6.77 6.06
C LYS A 46 -3.97 5.76 7.02
N LEU A 47 -4.40 5.75 8.28
CA LEU A 47 -3.90 4.80 9.28
C LEU A 47 -4.21 3.35 8.89
N LEU A 48 -5.43 3.07 8.41
CA LEU A 48 -5.84 1.74 7.98
C LEU A 48 -5.01 1.25 6.78
N VAL A 49 -4.74 2.13 5.81
CA VAL A 49 -3.84 1.82 4.69
C VAL A 49 -2.42 1.51 5.19
N GLN A 50 -1.88 2.32 6.10
CA GLN A 50 -0.54 2.11 6.65
C GLN A 50 -0.43 0.82 7.47
N LEU A 51 -1.44 0.50 8.28
CA LEU A 51 -1.50 -0.75 9.04
C LEU A 51 -1.64 -1.95 8.10
N GLY A 52 -2.47 -1.83 7.06
CA GLY A 52 -2.62 -2.84 6.03
C GLY A 52 -1.32 -3.10 5.26
N GLN A 53 -0.63 -2.03 4.86
CA GLN A 53 0.70 -2.09 4.25
C GLN A 53 1.69 -2.83 5.13
N LYS A 54 1.80 -2.41 6.40
CA LYS A 54 2.70 -3.03 7.37
C LYS A 54 2.41 -4.52 7.55
N ASN A 55 1.14 -4.88 7.75
CA ASN A 55 0.74 -6.29 7.90
C ASN A 55 1.14 -7.12 6.68
N TYR A 56 0.96 -6.59 5.46
CA TYR A 56 1.39 -7.28 4.25
C TYR A 56 2.90 -7.40 4.14
N VAL A 57 3.66 -6.35 4.48
CA VAL A 57 5.13 -6.43 4.54
C VAL A 57 5.57 -7.52 5.52
N ASP A 58 5.03 -7.52 6.74
CA ASP A 58 5.39 -8.49 7.79
C ASP A 58 5.09 -9.93 7.33
N MET A 59 3.91 -10.17 6.74
CA MET A 59 3.55 -11.47 6.16
C MET A 59 4.51 -11.94 5.06
N LEU A 60 4.95 -11.04 4.18
CA LEU A 60 5.92 -11.36 3.13
C LEU A 60 7.31 -11.61 3.72
N TYR A 61 7.68 -10.86 4.76
CA TYR A 61 8.98 -10.96 5.43
C TYR A 61 9.15 -12.34 6.09
N ASP A 62 8.08 -12.86 6.71
CA ASP A 62 8.08 -14.21 7.30
C ASP A 62 8.36 -15.33 6.27
N GLN A 63 8.01 -15.11 5.00
CA GLN A 63 8.26 -16.10 3.94
C GLN A 63 9.67 -16.02 3.36
N GLN A 64 10.42 -14.94 3.62
CA GLN A 64 11.77 -14.74 3.09
C GLN A 64 12.68 -15.94 3.39
N PHE A 65 12.62 -16.46 4.63
CA PHE A 65 13.44 -17.60 5.06
C PHE A 65 13.21 -18.86 4.23
N SER A 66 12.01 -19.07 3.72
CA SER A 66 11.70 -20.23 2.88
C SER A 66 12.47 -20.22 1.56
N PHE A 67 12.82 -19.04 1.04
CA PHE A 67 13.61 -18.86 -0.18
C PHE A 67 15.11 -18.82 0.12
N THR A 68 15.53 -18.07 1.15
CA THR A 68 16.95 -17.93 1.49
C THR A 68 17.57 -19.24 1.99
N ARG A 69 16.77 -20.15 2.57
CA ARG A 69 17.20 -21.49 3.00
C ARG A 69 17.03 -22.57 1.93
N ASN A 70 16.36 -22.30 0.82
CA ASN A 70 16.17 -23.29 -0.24
C ASN A 70 17.49 -23.50 -1.01
N HIS A 71 18.23 -24.54 -0.66
CA HIS A 71 19.52 -24.86 -1.28
C HIS A 71 19.39 -25.25 -2.75
N GLU A 72 18.33 -25.99 -3.10
CA GLU A 72 18.09 -26.43 -4.48
C GLU A 72 17.80 -25.25 -5.40
N LEU A 73 16.96 -24.32 -4.95
CA LEU A 73 16.66 -23.09 -5.70
C LEU A 73 17.93 -22.27 -5.92
N LYS A 74 18.71 -22.03 -4.85
CA LYS A 74 19.94 -21.25 -4.97
C LYS A 74 20.98 -21.95 -5.85
N LYS A 75 21.07 -23.28 -5.80
CA LYS A 75 21.96 -24.07 -6.66
C LYS A 75 21.51 -23.97 -8.13
N ALA A 76 20.23 -24.13 -8.42
CA ALA A 76 19.68 -23.99 -9.76
C ALA A 76 19.95 -22.59 -10.34
N LEU A 77 19.71 -21.53 -9.55
CA LEU A 77 20.03 -20.16 -9.95
C LEU A 77 21.54 -19.94 -10.16
N ALA A 78 22.39 -20.48 -9.28
CA ALA A 78 23.85 -20.39 -9.40
C ALA A 78 24.39 -21.12 -10.65
N GLN A 79 23.72 -22.19 -11.07
CA GLN A 79 24.07 -23.00 -12.24
C GLN A 79 23.37 -22.53 -13.52
N GLN A 80 22.55 -21.46 -13.45
CA GLN A 80 21.71 -20.98 -14.54
C GLN A 80 20.74 -22.05 -15.09
N ASP A 81 20.38 -23.04 -14.27
CA ASP A 81 19.34 -24.02 -14.57
C ASP A 81 17.96 -23.41 -14.30
N ILE A 82 17.50 -22.60 -15.26
CA ILE A 82 16.25 -21.84 -15.16
C ILE A 82 15.03 -22.77 -15.09
N ASN A 83 15.09 -23.95 -15.70
CA ASN A 83 13.98 -24.90 -15.69
C ASN A 83 13.74 -25.45 -14.28
N SER A 84 14.79 -25.92 -13.61
CA SER A 84 14.70 -26.39 -12.22
C SER A 84 14.32 -25.26 -11.26
N ALA A 85 14.87 -24.06 -11.45
CA ALA A 85 14.49 -22.90 -10.65
C ALA A 85 12.99 -22.57 -10.81
N ASN A 86 12.47 -22.57 -12.03
CA ASN A 86 11.06 -22.30 -12.30
C ASN A 86 10.13 -23.32 -11.64
N GLN A 87 10.47 -24.61 -11.65
CA GLN A 87 9.66 -25.64 -10.99
C GLN A 87 9.57 -25.41 -9.47
N LEU A 88 10.72 -25.13 -8.83
CA LEU A 88 10.77 -24.86 -7.39
C LEU A 88 10.02 -23.58 -7.00
N LEU A 89 10.09 -22.56 -7.85
CA LEU A 89 9.39 -21.30 -7.66
C LEU A 89 7.88 -21.45 -7.89
N ASP A 90 7.44 -22.22 -8.87
CA ASP A 90 6.03 -22.51 -9.13
C ASP A 90 5.37 -23.22 -7.95
N ILE A 91 6.05 -24.22 -7.39
CA ILE A 91 5.58 -24.92 -6.17
C ILE A 91 5.44 -23.94 -5.01
N SER A 92 6.45 -23.09 -4.80
CA SER A 92 6.43 -22.08 -3.73
C SER A 92 5.32 -21.05 -3.95
N PHE A 93 5.15 -20.59 -5.19
CA PHE A 93 4.09 -19.66 -5.58
C PHE A 93 2.71 -20.25 -5.33
N LYS A 94 2.44 -21.47 -5.81
CA LYS A 94 1.14 -22.16 -5.60
C LYS A 94 0.81 -22.31 -4.13
N ARG A 95 1.79 -22.72 -3.31
CA ARG A 95 1.59 -22.82 -1.85
C ARG A 95 1.26 -21.46 -1.23
N LEU A 96 2.06 -20.44 -1.51
CA LEU A 96 1.91 -19.13 -0.86
C LEU A 96 0.69 -18.34 -1.37
N SER A 97 0.34 -18.50 -2.64
CA SER A 97 -0.87 -17.89 -3.21
C SER A 97 -2.14 -18.60 -2.73
N ALA A 98 -2.13 -19.92 -2.58
CA ALA A 98 -3.26 -20.66 -2.00
C ALA A 98 -3.52 -20.30 -0.53
N SER A 99 -2.47 -19.96 0.23
CA SER A 99 -2.59 -19.40 1.58
C SER A 99 -2.78 -17.88 1.62
N GLU A 100 -3.03 -17.26 0.47
CA GLU A 100 -3.23 -15.81 0.30
C GLU A 100 -2.08 -14.93 0.81
N VAL A 101 -0.86 -15.45 0.95
CA VAL A 101 0.28 -14.67 1.46
C VAL A 101 0.84 -13.73 0.38
N LEU A 102 0.84 -14.15 -0.88
CA LEU A 102 1.26 -13.34 -2.01
C LEU A 102 0.31 -13.52 -3.20
N THR A 103 0.28 -12.53 -4.09
CA THR A 103 -0.37 -12.62 -5.41
C THR A 103 0.62 -12.78 -6.54
N ASN A 104 1.87 -12.34 -6.31
CA ASN A 104 2.91 -12.33 -7.31
C ASN A 104 4.25 -12.74 -6.72
N LEU A 105 5.04 -13.42 -7.54
CA LEU A 105 6.42 -13.79 -7.25
C LEU A 105 7.26 -13.52 -8.48
N MET A 106 8.41 -12.88 -8.32
CA MET A 106 9.37 -12.64 -9.39
C MET A 106 10.78 -12.91 -8.90
N VAL A 107 11.62 -13.47 -9.76
CA VAL A 107 13.05 -13.65 -9.48
C VAL A 107 13.85 -13.04 -10.61
N THR A 108 14.86 -12.26 -10.26
CA THR A 108 15.78 -11.63 -11.21
C THR A 108 17.21 -12.11 -11.00
N SER A 109 18.04 -11.95 -12.04
CA SER A 109 19.49 -12.03 -11.91
C SER A 109 20.02 -10.84 -11.10
N THR A 110 21.31 -10.89 -10.77
CA THR A 110 22.07 -9.76 -10.19
C THR A 110 22.21 -8.56 -11.13
N SER A 111 21.83 -8.69 -12.40
CA SER A 111 21.76 -7.60 -13.37
C SER A 111 20.35 -7.04 -13.54
N GLY A 112 19.39 -7.48 -12.72
CA GLY A 112 17.98 -7.06 -12.80
C GLY A 112 17.17 -7.74 -13.92
N ARG A 113 17.76 -8.67 -14.69
CA ARG A 113 17.02 -9.42 -15.71
C ARG A 113 16.07 -10.41 -15.05
N VAL A 114 14.79 -10.34 -15.38
CA VAL A 114 13.78 -11.31 -14.91
C VAL A 114 14.13 -12.72 -15.41
N LEU A 115 14.26 -13.65 -14.47
CA LEU A 115 14.51 -15.08 -14.72
C LEU A 115 13.22 -15.89 -14.62
N ALA A 116 12.34 -15.51 -13.70
CA ALA A 116 11.07 -16.17 -13.43
C ALA A 116 10.04 -15.16 -12.94
N ALA A 117 8.77 -15.33 -13.30
CA ALA A 117 7.66 -14.52 -12.79
C ALA A 117 6.37 -15.37 -12.73
N PHE A 118 5.62 -15.19 -11.64
CA PHE A 118 4.38 -15.88 -11.35
C PHE A 118 3.33 -14.89 -10.82
N PRO A 119 2.05 -14.97 -11.26
CA PRO A 119 1.57 -15.84 -12.35
C PRO A 119 2.25 -15.49 -13.68
N GLN A 120 2.32 -16.47 -14.58
CA GLN A 120 2.92 -16.24 -15.91
C GLN A 120 2.18 -15.08 -16.60
N HIS A 121 2.93 -14.24 -17.30
CA HIS A 121 2.46 -13.02 -17.99
C HIS A 121 2.20 -11.76 -17.15
N ARG A 122 2.23 -11.82 -15.81
CA ARG A 122 2.10 -10.60 -14.99
C ARG A 122 3.49 -10.07 -14.62
N LYS A 123 3.80 -8.85 -15.07
CA LYS A 123 5.07 -8.18 -14.72
C LYS A 123 4.87 -7.18 -13.60
N LEU A 124 5.74 -7.27 -12.60
CA LEU A 124 5.84 -6.28 -11.53
C LEU A 124 6.74 -5.13 -11.99
N ASN A 125 6.27 -3.88 -11.88
CA ASN A 125 7.13 -2.72 -12.09
C ASN A 125 7.97 -2.45 -10.81
N ALA A 126 8.96 -3.31 -10.57
CA ALA A 126 9.80 -3.27 -9.37
C ALA A 126 11.26 -2.91 -9.68
N ALA A 127 11.54 -2.23 -10.81
CA ALA A 127 12.91 -1.96 -11.26
C ALA A 127 13.72 -1.17 -10.21
N THR A 128 13.14 -0.11 -9.65
CA THR A 128 13.78 0.71 -8.61
C THR A 128 14.03 -0.08 -7.34
N LEU A 129 13.05 -0.87 -6.89
CA LEU A 129 13.17 -1.72 -5.70
C LEU A 129 14.27 -2.78 -5.88
N ILE A 130 14.33 -3.41 -7.05
CA ILE A 130 15.37 -4.40 -7.38
C ILE A 130 16.75 -3.75 -7.42
N GLU A 131 16.88 -2.56 -8.01
CA GLU A 131 18.14 -1.82 -8.07
C GLU A 131 18.65 -1.45 -6.66
N THR A 132 17.77 -0.96 -5.78
CA THR A 132 18.11 -0.68 -4.37
C THR A 132 18.62 -1.94 -3.67
N VAL A 133 17.92 -3.07 -3.82
CA VAL A 133 18.30 -4.34 -3.21
C VAL A 133 19.63 -4.88 -3.75
N ILE A 134 19.87 -4.76 -5.06
CA ILE A 134 21.14 -5.21 -5.67
C ILE A 134 22.31 -4.34 -5.21
N SER A 135 22.14 -3.02 -5.22
CA SER A 135 23.21 -2.06 -4.91
C SER A 135 23.56 -2.04 -3.42
N GLN A 136 22.57 -2.10 -2.55
CA GLN A 136 22.75 -1.99 -1.10
C GLN A 136 22.83 -3.35 -0.41
N GLN A 137 22.49 -4.45 -1.09
CA GLN A 137 22.52 -5.80 -0.54
C GLN A 137 21.60 -6.02 0.68
N ILE A 138 20.55 -5.19 0.81
CA ILE A 138 19.57 -5.23 1.89
C ILE A 138 18.27 -5.89 1.46
N ILE A 139 17.43 -6.21 2.44
CA ILE A 139 16.01 -6.48 2.21
C ILE A 139 15.31 -5.13 2.20
N ASP A 140 14.47 -4.88 1.20
CA ASP A 140 13.72 -3.65 1.08
C ASP A 140 12.30 -3.94 0.59
N TRP A 141 11.38 -3.00 0.82
CA TRP A 141 9.99 -3.12 0.37
C TRP A 141 9.50 -1.81 -0.25
N ASP A 142 8.56 -1.89 -1.17
CA ASP A 142 7.94 -0.69 -1.74
C ASP A 142 6.52 -0.95 -2.22
N VAL A 143 5.77 0.12 -2.44
CA VAL A 143 4.48 0.06 -3.14
C VAL A 143 4.76 0.16 -4.64
N ILE A 144 4.41 -0.90 -5.35
CA ILE A 144 4.57 -0.98 -6.80
C ILE A 144 3.23 -1.16 -7.48
N VAL A 145 3.20 -0.91 -8.78
CA VAL A 145 2.04 -1.18 -9.62
C VAL A 145 2.42 -2.23 -10.65
N ASP A 146 1.52 -3.18 -10.88
CA ASP A 146 1.69 -4.16 -11.94
C ASP A 146 1.36 -3.55 -13.32
N ASP A 147 1.62 -4.32 -14.37
CA ASP A 147 1.27 -3.96 -15.75
C ASP A 147 -0.24 -3.74 -16.00
N GLN A 148 -1.11 -4.13 -15.06
CA GLN A 148 -2.55 -3.93 -15.11
C GLN A 148 -3.01 -2.70 -14.31
N GLY A 149 -2.09 -1.91 -13.75
CA GLY A 149 -2.44 -0.74 -12.94
C GLY A 149 -2.85 -1.08 -11.51
N LYS A 150 -2.71 -2.34 -11.07
CA LYS A 150 -3.08 -2.74 -9.71
C LYS A 150 -1.95 -2.48 -8.73
N PRO A 151 -2.20 -1.72 -7.66
CA PRO A 151 -1.20 -1.45 -6.65
C PRO A 151 -0.96 -2.71 -5.79
N SER A 152 0.29 -2.92 -5.42
CA SER A 152 0.75 -4.03 -4.58
C SER A 152 1.84 -3.55 -3.61
N VAL A 153 1.89 -4.15 -2.42
CA VAL A 153 3.11 -4.12 -1.61
C VAL A 153 4.06 -5.17 -2.16
N ALA A 154 5.31 -4.80 -2.41
CA ALA A 154 6.35 -5.73 -2.79
C ALA A 154 7.48 -5.73 -1.76
N LEU A 155 7.98 -6.90 -1.43
CA LEU A 155 9.19 -7.13 -0.65
C LEU A 155 10.23 -7.75 -1.56
N ALA A 156 11.42 -7.16 -1.63
CA ALA A 156 12.54 -7.65 -2.40
C ALA A 156 13.73 -7.97 -1.50
N PHE A 157 14.44 -9.06 -1.81
CA PHE A 157 15.61 -9.47 -1.06
C PHE A 157 16.61 -10.26 -1.90
N PRO A 158 17.92 -10.16 -1.61
CA PRO A 158 18.95 -10.88 -2.34
C PRO A 158 19.01 -12.34 -1.90
N LEU A 159 19.27 -13.24 -2.85
CA LEU A 159 19.58 -14.64 -2.58
C LEU A 159 21.09 -14.86 -2.66
N TYR A 160 21.69 -15.39 -1.58
CA TYR A 160 23.11 -15.71 -1.53
C TYR A 160 23.36 -17.22 -1.58
N TYR A 161 24.23 -17.65 -2.49
CA TYR A 161 24.69 -19.04 -2.46
C TYR A 161 25.85 -19.19 -1.48
N ALA A 162 25.58 -19.84 -0.34
CA ALA A 162 26.47 -19.91 0.82
C ALA A 162 27.90 -20.38 0.49
N GLN A 163 28.08 -21.29 -0.48
CA GLN A 163 29.40 -21.80 -0.87
C GLN A 163 30.25 -20.76 -1.63
N ARG A 164 29.66 -19.65 -2.11
CA ARG A 164 30.35 -18.65 -2.93
C ARG A 164 30.28 -17.23 -2.37
N GLY A 165 29.47 -16.98 -1.33
CA GLY A 165 29.29 -15.64 -0.73
C GLY A 165 28.77 -14.56 -1.70
N LYS A 166 28.33 -14.96 -2.90
CA LYS A 166 27.88 -14.06 -3.96
C LYS A 166 26.36 -14.13 -4.12
N PRO A 167 25.70 -13.00 -4.38
CA PRO A 167 24.30 -13.01 -4.73
C PRO A 167 24.11 -13.76 -6.06
N VAL A 168 23.09 -14.61 -6.12
CA VAL A 168 22.70 -15.36 -7.33
C VAL A 168 21.47 -14.76 -8.01
N GLY A 169 20.78 -13.86 -7.32
CA GLY A 169 19.60 -13.17 -7.83
C GLY A 169 18.87 -12.41 -6.73
N VAL A 170 17.76 -11.78 -7.09
CA VAL A 170 16.83 -11.12 -6.18
C VAL A 170 15.47 -11.78 -6.30
N VAL A 171 14.82 -12.05 -5.17
CA VAL A 171 13.42 -12.48 -5.11
C VAL A 171 12.58 -11.28 -4.76
N VAL A 172 11.48 -11.11 -5.47
CA VAL A 172 10.44 -10.11 -5.22
C VAL A 172 9.14 -10.86 -4.95
N LEU A 173 8.59 -10.71 -3.76
CA LEU A 173 7.27 -11.21 -3.39
C LEU A 173 6.32 -10.00 -3.35
N ALA A 174 5.12 -10.11 -3.89
CA ALA A 174 4.16 -9.02 -3.83
C ALA A 174 2.73 -9.47 -3.53
N LYS A 175 2.00 -8.61 -2.84
CA LYS A 175 0.60 -8.77 -2.45
C LYS A 175 -0.22 -7.56 -2.91
N GLN A 176 -1.22 -7.82 -3.75
CA GLN A 176 -2.16 -6.80 -4.24
C GLN A 176 -3.06 -6.26 -3.12
N PHE A 177 -3.42 -4.97 -3.19
CA PHE A 177 -4.28 -4.28 -2.21
C PHE A 177 -5.79 -4.49 -2.41
N ASP A 178 -6.20 -5.45 -3.23
CA ASP A 178 -7.59 -5.59 -3.71
C ASP A 178 -8.66 -5.50 -2.60
N MET A 179 -8.39 -5.99 -1.38
CA MET A 179 -9.31 -5.89 -0.23
C MET A 179 -9.27 -4.54 0.52
N LEU A 180 -8.13 -3.85 0.57
CA LEU A 180 -7.99 -2.60 1.33
C LEU A 180 -8.68 -1.44 0.60
N LEU A 181 -8.52 -1.37 -0.72
CA LEU A 181 -9.13 -0.31 -1.53
C LEU A 181 -10.65 -0.44 -1.62
N SER A 182 -11.19 -1.67 -1.64
CA SER A 182 -12.65 -1.89 -1.66
C SER A 182 -13.33 -1.50 -0.33
N THR A 183 -12.58 -1.48 0.77
CA THR A 183 -13.10 -1.14 2.11
C THR A 183 -13.04 0.38 2.36
N LEU A 184 -12.29 1.11 1.54
CA LEU A 184 -12.15 2.56 1.64
C LEU A 184 -13.17 3.22 0.72
N THR A 185 -14.33 3.60 1.25
CA THR A 185 -15.24 4.50 0.54
C THR A 185 -14.61 5.89 0.54
N PRO A 186 -14.30 6.48 -0.62
CA PRO A 186 -13.83 7.85 -0.64
C PRO A 186 -14.91 8.78 -0.06
N PRO A 187 -14.55 9.79 0.74
CA PRO A 187 -15.49 10.86 1.07
C PRO A 187 -16.02 11.46 -0.24
N GLU A 188 -17.30 11.83 -0.30
CA GLU A 188 -17.94 12.33 -1.53
C GLU A 188 -17.07 13.43 -2.19
N GLY A 189 -16.55 13.15 -3.39
CA GLY A 189 -15.68 14.05 -4.15
C GLY A 189 -14.15 13.86 -3.97
N GLY A 190 -13.71 12.89 -3.17
CA GLY A 190 -12.28 12.58 -2.96
C GLY A 190 -11.79 11.34 -3.72
N GLY A 191 -10.49 11.31 -4.06
CA GLY A 191 -9.78 10.12 -4.57
C GLY A 191 -8.67 9.68 -3.60
N PHE A 192 -8.25 8.42 -3.65
CA PHE A 192 -7.14 7.92 -2.83
C PHE A 192 -5.85 7.91 -3.65
N MET A 193 -4.84 8.63 -3.17
CA MET A 193 -3.49 8.54 -3.73
C MET A 193 -2.63 7.59 -2.90
N LEU A 194 -2.15 6.51 -3.51
CA LEU A 194 -1.10 5.68 -2.90
C LEU A 194 0.25 6.24 -3.28
N ARG A 195 1.13 6.34 -2.29
CA ARG A 195 2.51 6.77 -2.47
C ARG A 195 3.47 5.66 -2.09
N ASP A 196 4.59 5.61 -2.78
CA ASP A 196 5.72 4.77 -2.45
C ASP A 196 6.48 5.32 -1.21
N GLN A 197 7.51 4.61 -0.75
CA GLN A 197 8.32 5.09 0.39
C GLN A 197 8.99 6.45 0.14
N GLN A 198 9.20 6.81 -1.13
CA GLN A 198 9.85 8.04 -1.57
C GLN A 198 8.86 9.19 -1.75
N GLY A 199 7.57 8.96 -1.47
CA GLY A 199 6.50 9.94 -1.55
C GLY A 199 5.96 10.20 -2.96
N ARG A 200 6.37 9.39 -3.96
CA ARG A 200 5.86 9.47 -5.35
C ARG A 200 4.50 8.80 -5.44
N VAL A 201 3.58 9.40 -6.19
CA VAL A 201 2.24 8.84 -6.40
C VAL A 201 2.34 7.65 -7.35
N VAL A 202 1.92 6.48 -6.88
CA VAL A 202 1.92 5.22 -7.63
C VAL A 202 0.52 4.88 -8.14
N PHE A 203 -0.52 5.33 -7.44
CA PHE A 203 -1.92 5.14 -7.80
C PHE A 203 -2.73 6.38 -7.40
N SER A 204 -3.68 6.82 -8.23
CA SER A 204 -4.55 7.98 -8.01
C SER A 204 -5.95 7.74 -8.55
#